data_AF-A0A950PEG8-F1
#
_entry.id   AF-A0A950PEG8-F1
#
_cell.length_a   1.000
_cell.length_b   1.000
_cell.length_c   1.000
_cell.angle_alpha   90.00
_cell.angle_beta   90.00
_cell.angle_gamma   90.00
#
_symmetry.space_group_name_H-M   'P 1'
#
loop_
_entity.id
_entity.type
_entity.pdbx_description
1 polymer ?
#
loop_
_entity_poly.entity_id
_entity_poly.type
_entity_poly.pdbx_seq_one_letter_code
_entity_poly.pdbx_strand_id
1 'polypeptide(L)'
;INGGTNTAFDVDAFLDGLDDALAATVADPAKFDRMAARLNRRDGPRREELRRWVSADAAAVHSYRARTAVMPHPVGPGRVDALALIHNQVLGNQLGFPENLRPVDAPVKYSFTWNIPQSAWAQWSGMLPDPILRNAGEAVGVFAKTDLTSPTVAAGLFDSTLDMRGIIKLEDLLRKLAPPVWPESVLGPINRAKAATGKRLFAELCSTCHTSWPYRWSEPRLEGKRFIENAIVAAKVIGTDPTAFDNPQFRSEASFQHGALAQFLPSAPDGPGMASNPELFGVLRTVFFTIELNKLGLTREERLSAHNFTPFFPDPQPLPPAVPAYKANPIEGMWASPPYLHNGSIPNLYELLLPAAQRTKRFFVGRDFDPVRVGVDTSGNTGRFLMDTTLVGNSNAGHSFENGSGPGIIGRLLTDDERWALVEYMKSVPEVPAQVAPNGGPPNPVRAWLDPAFYHVRHPGTYAGAPQLNKATSGAPAAVPQ
;
A
#
# COMPACT_ATOMS: atom_id res chain seq x y z
N ILE A 1 -7.66 17.00 -2.93
CA ILE A 1 -8.51 15.78 -2.84
C ILE A 1 -8.03 14.97 -1.65
N ASN A 2 -8.88 14.75 -0.64
CA ASN A 2 -8.48 13.98 0.53
C ASN A 2 -8.33 12.50 0.15
N GLY A 3 -7.24 11.86 0.60
CA GLY A 3 -6.97 10.45 0.33
C GLY A 3 -6.55 10.10 -1.10
N GLY A 4 -6.38 11.09 -1.98
CA GLY A 4 -5.77 10.88 -3.30
C GLY A 4 -4.26 10.70 -3.21
N THR A 5 -3.64 10.35 -4.34
CA THR A 5 -2.19 10.16 -4.38
C THR A 5 -1.46 11.49 -4.47
N ASN A 6 -0.42 11.67 -3.64
CA ASN A 6 0.32 12.92 -3.55
C ASN A 6 1.58 12.86 -4.42
N THR A 7 1.57 13.49 -5.60
CA THR A 7 2.74 13.62 -6.49
C THR A 7 3.64 14.81 -6.16
N ALA A 8 3.43 15.47 -5.01
CA ALA A 8 4.21 16.63 -4.57
C ALA A 8 5.10 16.35 -3.35
N PHE A 9 4.81 15.33 -2.54
CA PHE A 9 5.66 14.96 -1.43
C PHE A 9 6.76 13.99 -1.87
N ASP A 10 8.01 14.41 -1.72
CA ASP A 10 9.19 13.62 -2.01
C ASP A 10 9.81 13.17 -0.68
N VAL A 11 9.77 11.86 -0.42
CA VAL A 11 10.25 11.28 0.84
C VAL A 11 11.77 11.37 0.95
N ASP A 12 12.50 11.23 -0.16
CA ASP A 12 13.96 11.30 -0.16
C ASP A 12 14.40 12.73 0.16
N ALA A 13 13.79 13.73 -0.50
CA ALA A 13 14.06 15.13 -0.21
C ALA A 13 13.64 15.53 1.23
N PHE A 14 12.57 14.94 1.76
CA PHE A 14 12.18 15.14 3.15
C PHE A 14 13.23 14.55 4.12
N LEU A 15 13.71 13.33 3.86
CA LEU A 15 14.73 12.68 4.68
C LEU A 15 16.06 13.44 4.63
N ASP A 16 16.50 13.88 3.45
CA ASP A 16 17.69 14.73 3.29
C ASP A 16 17.55 16.03 4.10
N GLY A 17 16.41 16.72 3.95
CA GLY A 17 16.17 17.96 4.69
C GLY A 17 16.05 17.77 6.20
N LEU A 18 15.50 16.64 6.66
CA LEU A 18 15.40 16.30 8.07
C LEU A 18 16.78 15.99 8.66
N ASP A 19 17.60 15.19 7.97
CA ASP A 19 18.96 14.86 8.36
C ASP A 19 19.83 16.13 8.49
N ASP A 20 19.84 16.97 7.43
CA ASP A 20 20.56 18.24 7.41
C ASP A 20 20.11 19.18 8.53
N ALA A 21 18.80 19.29 8.77
CA ALA A 21 18.26 20.17 9.80
C ALA A 21 18.63 19.71 11.21
N LEU A 22 18.58 18.40 11.48
CA LEU A 22 18.97 17.83 12.76
C LEU A 22 20.48 17.94 12.98
N ALA A 23 21.29 17.56 11.99
CA ALA A 23 22.74 17.68 12.05
C ALA A 23 23.18 19.13 12.30
N ALA A 24 22.60 20.09 11.57
CA ALA A 24 22.90 21.49 11.78
C ALA A 24 22.42 22.01 13.15
N THR A 25 21.32 21.49 13.69
CA THR A 25 20.84 21.86 15.03
C THR A 25 21.75 21.33 16.13
N VAL A 26 22.33 20.14 15.96
CA VAL A 26 23.32 19.58 16.89
C VAL A 26 24.64 20.36 16.82
N ALA A 27 25.11 20.69 15.61
CA ALA A 27 26.41 21.31 15.38
C ALA A 27 26.47 22.82 15.69
N ASP A 28 25.38 23.56 15.51
CA ASP A 28 25.32 25.02 15.74
C ASP A 28 24.63 25.34 17.09
N PRO A 29 25.38 25.81 18.11
CA PRO A 29 24.82 26.16 19.40
C PRO A 29 23.67 27.17 19.33
N ALA A 30 23.74 28.16 18.42
CA ALA A 30 22.71 29.18 18.28
C ALA A 30 21.43 28.61 17.65
N LYS A 31 21.52 27.61 16.75
CA LYS A 31 20.35 26.87 16.25
C LYS A 31 19.70 26.06 17.38
N PHE A 32 20.50 25.31 18.15
CA PHE A 32 20.02 24.57 19.30
C PHE A 32 19.31 25.50 20.30
N ASP A 33 19.91 26.65 20.60
CA ASP A 33 19.34 27.63 21.54
C ASP A 33 17.96 28.13 21.11
N ARG A 34 17.77 28.40 19.82
CA ARG A 34 16.46 28.81 19.28
C ARG A 34 15.41 27.70 19.44
N MET A 35 15.78 26.45 19.20
CA MET A 35 14.88 25.31 19.40
C MET A 35 14.56 25.12 20.90
N ALA A 36 15.58 25.09 21.76
CA ALA A 36 15.43 24.95 23.20
C ALA A 36 14.55 26.06 23.80
N ALA A 37 14.70 27.30 23.31
CA ALA A 37 13.85 28.42 23.67
C ALA A 37 12.38 28.22 23.25
N ARG A 38 12.12 27.74 22.02
CA ARG A 38 10.75 27.45 21.54
C ARG A 38 10.08 26.31 22.30
N LEU A 39 10.87 25.36 22.81
CA LEU A 39 10.39 24.24 23.61
C LEU A 39 10.34 24.54 25.11
N ASN A 40 10.58 25.78 25.54
CA ASN A 40 10.64 26.19 26.95
C ASN A 40 11.64 25.35 27.80
N ARG A 41 12.76 24.97 27.18
CA ARG A 41 13.87 24.19 27.78
C ARG A 41 15.19 24.95 27.68
N ARG A 42 15.18 26.24 28.07
CA ARG A 42 16.32 27.15 27.86
C ARG A 42 17.58 26.76 28.62
N ASP A 43 17.42 26.32 29.87
CA ASP A 43 18.52 26.11 30.83
C ASP A 43 18.28 24.87 31.71
N GLY A 44 19.35 24.44 32.42
CA GLY A 44 19.30 23.39 33.44
C GLY A 44 19.14 21.97 32.89
N PRO A 45 18.80 20.99 33.75
CA PRO A 45 18.80 19.56 33.39
C PRO A 45 17.93 19.20 32.18
N ARG A 46 16.80 19.90 32.00
CA ARG A 46 15.87 19.69 30.87
C ARG A 46 16.45 20.11 29.52
N ARG A 47 17.39 21.07 29.52
CA ARG A 47 18.13 21.50 28.34
C ARG A 47 19.17 20.46 27.94
N GLU A 48 19.92 19.94 28.91
CA GLU A 48 20.91 18.89 28.67
C GLU A 48 20.25 17.59 28.19
N GLU A 49 19.09 17.25 28.76
CA GLU A 49 18.25 16.16 28.27
C GLU A 49 17.82 16.37 26.81
N LEU A 50 17.32 17.56 26.47
CA LEU A 50 16.95 17.90 25.08
C LEU A 50 18.15 17.77 24.13
N ARG A 51 19.34 18.19 24.56
CA ARG A 51 20.57 18.05 23.77
C ARG A 51 20.89 16.58 23.49
N ARG A 52 20.81 15.73 24.52
CA ARG A 52 21.03 14.28 24.34
C ARG A 52 20.01 13.67 23.37
N TRP A 53 18.72 14.00 23.51
CA TRP A 53 17.68 13.47 22.64
C TRP A 53 17.84 13.91 21.19
N VAL A 54 18.08 15.19 20.95
CA VAL A 54 18.25 15.72 19.59
C VAL A 54 19.50 15.16 18.94
N SER A 55 20.60 14.99 19.68
CA SER A 55 21.79 14.31 19.17
C SER A 55 21.54 12.84 18.82
N ALA A 56 20.76 12.12 19.64
CA ALA A 56 20.40 10.73 19.36
C ALA A 56 19.46 10.63 18.15
N ASP A 57 18.49 11.54 18.02
CA ASP A 57 17.59 11.61 16.86
C ASP A 57 18.35 11.96 15.58
N ALA A 58 19.28 12.92 15.63
CA ALA A 58 20.15 13.26 14.51
C ALA A 58 20.96 12.05 14.05
N ALA A 59 21.60 11.33 14.98
CA ALA A 59 22.36 10.12 14.64
C ALA A 59 21.48 9.01 14.06
N ALA A 60 20.26 8.83 14.58
CA ALA A 60 19.32 7.83 14.09
C ALA A 60 18.80 8.15 12.68
N VAL A 61 18.40 9.40 12.43
CA VAL A 61 17.95 9.86 11.10
C VAL A 61 19.09 9.78 10.10
N HIS A 62 20.30 10.21 10.46
CA HIS A 62 21.47 10.09 9.61
C HIS A 62 21.76 8.63 9.24
N SER A 63 21.72 7.72 10.22
CA SER A 63 21.87 6.28 9.98
C SER A 63 20.80 5.74 9.03
N TYR A 64 19.54 6.10 9.27
CA TYR A 64 18.42 5.68 8.42
C TYR A 64 18.65 6.13 6.98
N ARG A 65 18.97 7.41 6.78
CA ARG A 65 19.19 7.96 5.44
C ARG A 65 20.43 7.38 4.76
N ALA A 66 21.55 7.29 5.46
CA ALA A 66 22.84 6.88 4.89
C ALA A 66 22.97 5.36 4.65
N ARG A 67 22.18 4.52 5.34
CA ARG A 67 22.32 3.06 5.30
C ARG A 67 21.05 2.31 4.92
N THR A 68 19.90 2.77 5.38
CA THR A 68 18.62 2.03 5.23
C THR A 68 17.87 2.47 4.00
N ALA A 69 17.81 3.78 3.78
CA ALA A 69 17.11 4.41 2.65
C ALA A 69 18.07 4.76 1.52
N VAL A 70 18.88 3.78 1.09
CA VAL A 70 19.81 3.91 -0.04
C VAL A 70 19.17 3.30 -1.28
N MET A 71 18.76 4.17 -2.19
CA MET A 71 18.09 3.82 -3.44
C MET A 71 19.09 3.83 -4.60
N PRO A 72 18.96 2.93 -5.60
CA PRO A 72 19.85 2.90 -6.77
C PRO A 72 19.66 4.10 -7.70
N HIS A 73 18.49 4.74 -7.65
CA HIS A 73 18.14 5.95 -8.37
C HIS A 73 17.10 6.74 -7.57
N PRO A 74 16.96 8.06 -7.80
CA PRO A 74 15.94 8.86 -7.11
C PRO A 74 14.53 8.31 -7.36
N VAL A 75 13.78 8.07 -6.29
CA VAL A 75 12.46 7.42 -6.36
C VAL A 75 11.39 8.36 -6.91
N GLY A 76 11.53 9.65 -6.58
CA GLY A 76 10.63 10.72 -6.98
C GLY A 76 9.40 10.88 -6.08
N PRO A 77 8.61 11.94 -6.29
CA PRO A 77 7.53 12.28 -5.39
C PRO A 77 6.36 11.30 -5.45
N GLY A 78 5.74 11.06 -4.31
CA GLY A 78 4.58 10.18 -4.16
C GLY A 78 4.89 8.69 -4.21
N ARG A 79 6.18 8.32 -4.18
CA ARG A 79 6.67 6.96 -4.27
C ARG A 79 7.68 6.66 -3.17
N VAL A 80 7.76 5.38 -2.82
CA VAL A 80 8.70 4.83 -1.83
C VAL A 80 8.73 3.31 -1.99
N ASP A 81 9.85 2.66 -1.71
CA ASP A 81 9.87 1.21 -1.47
C ASP A 81 9.63 0.93 0.03
N ALA A 82 8.40 1.18 0.47
CA ALA A 82 8.04 1.13 1.89
C ALA A 82 8.34 -0.25 2.50
N LEU A 83 8.06 -1.32 1.76
CA LEU A 83 8.31 -2.67 2.27
C LEU A 83 9.80 -2.88 2.49
N ALA A 84 10.68 -2.65 1.51
CA ALA A 84 12.11 -2.85 1.72
C ALA A 84 12.67 -1.98 2.85
N LEU A 85 12.20 -0.73 2.96
CA LEU A 85 12.58 0.16 4.05
C LEU A 85 12.16 -0.36 5.42
N ILE A 86 10.91 -0.85 5.57
CA ILE A 86 10.44 -1.46 6.83
C ILE A 86 11.34 -2.63 7.21
N HIS A 87 11.67 -3.50 6.25
CA HIS A 87 12.52 -4.67 6.49
C HIS A 87 13.93 -4.28 6.90
N ASN A 88 14.55 -3.34 6.19
CA ASN A 88 15.89 -2.85 6.52
C ASN A 88 15.92 -2.14 7.88
N GLN A 89 14.88 -1.37 8.21
CA GLN A 89 14.80 -0.68 9.49
C GLN A 89 14.65 -1.67 10.65
N VAL A 90 13.75 -2.65 10.51
CA VAL A 90 13.50 -3.64 11.56
C VAL A 90 14.68 -4.62 11.67
N LEU A 91 15.00 -5.30 10.57
CA LEU A 91 15.93 -6.42 10.56
C LEU A 91 17.40 -5.98 10.55
N GLY A 92 17.69 -4.83 9.95
CA GLY A 92 19.03 -4.26 9.89
C GLY A 92 19.32 -3.40 11.11
N ASN A 93 18.60 -2.27 11.23
CA ASN A 93 18.91 -1.27 12.24
C ASN A 93 18.44 -1.64 13.64
N GLN A 94 17.14 -1.94 13.82
CA GLN A 94 16.55 -2.13 15.15
C GLN A 94 17.01 -3.45 15.80
N LEU A 95 17.26 -4.50 15.03
CA LEU A 95 17.92 -5.71 15.53
C LEU A 95 19.43 -5.55 15.74
N GLY A 96 20.06 -4.52 15.16
CA GLY A 96 21.49 -4.27 15.30
C GLY A 96 22.38 -5.14 14.41
N PHE A 97 21.89 -5.58 13.25
CA PHE A 97 22.65 -6.38 12.28
C PHE A 97 22.68 -5.72 10.90
N PRO A 98 23.63 -4.80 10.62
CA PRO A 98 23.75 -4.16 9.30
C PRO A 98 23.87 -5.13 8.13
N GLU A 99 24.33 -6.37 8.36
CA GLU A 99 24.43 -7.43 7.35
C GLU A 99 23.05 -7.93 6.87
N ASN A 100 21.98 -7.63 7.61
CA ASN A 100 20.61 -7.91 7.22
C ASN A 100 20.07 -6.92 6.19
N LEU A 101 20.75 -5.79 5.93
CA LEU A 101 20.30 -4.82 4.94
C LEU A 101 20.23 -5.45 3.53
N ARG A 102 19.22 -5.07 2.76
CA ARG A 102 18.93 -5.54 1.40
C ARG A 102 18.68 -4.36 0.46
N PRO A 103 18.79 -4.55 -0.87
CA PRO A 103 18.49 -3.50 -1.84
C PRO A 103 17.08 -2.93 -1.66
N VAL A 104 16.97 -1.63 -1.91
CA VAL A 104 15.71 -0.88 -1.87
C VAL A 104 15.47 -0.38 -3.30
N ASP A 105 14.85 -1.20 -4.12
CA ASP A 105 14.86 -1.10 -5.58
C ASP A 105 13.47 -1.24 -6.24
N ALA A 106 12.41 -1.37 -5.44
CA ALA A 106 11.04 -1.54 -5.91
C ALA A 106 10.13 -0.36 -5.51
N PRO A 107 10.40 0.88 -5.94
CA PRO A 107 9.62 2.02 -5.50
C PRO A 107 8.17 1.92 -5.98
N VAL A 108 7.23 1.86 -5.03
CA VAL A 108 5.80 1.86 -5.30
C VAL A 108 5.20 3.21 -4.98
N LYS A 109 4.15 3.57 -5.70
CA LYS A 109 3.36 4.76 -5.44
C LYS A 109 2.51 4.55 -4.19
N TYR A 110 2.32 5.58 -3.36
CA TYR A 110 1.30 5.51 -2.32
C TYR A 110 -0.07 5.23 -2.94
N SER A 111 -0.79 4.24 -2.40
CA SER A 111 -2.17 3.97 -2.82
C SER A 111 -3.09 5.12 -2.38
N PHE A 112 -4.20 5.31 -3.09
CA PHE A 112 -5.29 6.12 -2.54
C PHE A 112 -5.82 5.47 -1.25
N THR A 113 -6.38 6.29 -0.35
CA THR A 113 -6.77 5.83 0.99
C THR A 113 -8.29 5.79 1.23
N TRP A 114 -9.10 6.30 0.29
CA TRP A 114 -10.55 6.11 0.35
C TRP A 114 -10.92 4.64 0.20
N ASN A 115 -11.97 4.21 0.90
CA ASN A 115 -12.45 2.83 0.94
C ASN A 115 -11.42 1.76 1.37
N ILE A 116 -10.23 2.13 1.85
CA ILE A 116 -9.24 1.15 2.33
C ILE A 116 -9.74 0.38 3.56
N PRO A 117 -10.34 1.00 4.60
CA PRO A 117 -10.93 0.26 5.71
C PRO A 117 -12.09 -0.64 5.28
N GLN A 118 -12.75 -0.33 4.17
CA GLN A 118 -13.82 -1.16 3.62
C GLN A 118 -13.30 -2.25 2.68
N SER A 119 -12.02 -2.26 2.34
CA SER A 119 -11.42 -3.23 1.43
C SER A 119 -10.99 -4.50 2.15
N ALA A 120 -11.21 -5.66 1.53
CA ALA A 120 -10.79 -6.94 2.07
C ALA A 120 -9.26 -7.02 2.17
N TRP A 121 -8.57 -6.32 1.27
CA TRP A 121 -7.11 -6.30 1.14
C TRP A 121 -6.60 -4.87 0.99
N ALA A 122 -5.55 -4.55 1.73
CA ALA A 122 -4.77 -3.33 1.57
C ALA A 122 -3.42 -3.61 0.90
N GLN A 123 -2.70 -2.53 0.57
CA GLN A 123 -1.45 -2.53 -0.20
C GLN A 123 -1.62 -2.99 -1.65
N TRP A 124 -0.60 -2.74 -2.47
CA TRP A 124 -0.59 -3.16 -3.87
C TRP A 124 -0.54 -4.67 -4.04
N SER A 125 0.15 -5.38 -3.15
CA SER A 125 0.23 -6.86 -3.16
C SER A 125 -1.01 -7.54 -2.63
N GLY A 126 -1.89 -6.82 -1.92
CA GLY A 126 -3.09 -7.37 -1.32
C GLY A 126 -2.81 -8.38 -0.21
N MET A 127 -1.85 -8.10 0.69
CA MET A 127 -1.39 -9.05 1.71
C MET A 127 -1.87 -8.75 3.14
N LEU A 128 -2.11 -7.48 3.49
CA LEU A 128 -2.35 -7.07 4.89
C LEU A 128 -3.78 -6.54 5.08
N PRO A 129 -4.72 -7.40 5.50
CA PRO A 129 -6.12 -7.01 5.74
C PRO A 129 -6.31 -6.31 7.10
N ASP A 130 -5.44 -6.59 8.09
CA ASP A 130 -5.54 -6.03 9.43
C ASP A 130 -4.86 -4.63 9.49
N PRO A 131 -5.61 -3.56 9.79
CA PRO A 131 -5.07 -2.21 9.84
C PRO A 131 -4.06 -1.99 10.97
N ILE A 132 -4.12 -2.75 12.07
CA ILE A 132 -3.12 -2.63 13.13
C ILE A 132 -1.78 -3.11 12.61
N LEU A 133 -1.71 -4.32 12.06
CA LEU A 133 -0.46 -4.85 11.49
C LEU A 133 0.07 -3.93 10.38
N ARG A 134 -0.81 -3.43 9.51
CA ARG A 134 -0.45 -2.53 8.41
C ARG A 134 0.14 -1.21 8.92
N ASN A 135 -0.59 -0.48 9.76
CA ASN A 135 -0.24 0.88 10.17
C ASN A 135 0.88 0.91 11.22
N ALA A 136 0.86 -0.04 12.16
CA ALA A 136 1.91 -0.16 13.16
C ALA A 136 3.22 -0.66 12.56
N GLY A 137 3.16 -1.60 11.60
CA GLY A 137 4.33 -2.07 10.86
C GLY A 137 5.03 -0.94 10.10
N GLU A 138 4.26 -0.08 9.41
CA GLU A 138 4.79 1.13 8.76
C GLU A 138 5.49 2.05 9.78
N ALA A 139 4.84 2.35 10.91
CA ALA A 139 5.41 3.25 11.91
C ALA A 139 6.75 2.74 12.46
N VAL A 140 6.85 1.43 12.73
CA VAL A 140 8.09 0.77 13.18
C VAL A 140 9.17 0.77 12.10
N GLY A 141 8.78 0.60 10.83
CA GLY A 141 9.70 0.61 9.71
C GLY A 141 10.24 1.97 9.30
N VAL A 142 9.78 3.06 9.94
CA VAL A 142 10.30 4.41 9.70
C VAL A 142 10.87 5.01 10.99
N PHE A 143 10.04 5.61 11.84
CA PHE A 143 10.52 6.45 12.96
C PHE A 143 10.12 5.99 14.37
N ALA A 144 9.19 5.04 14.52
CA ALA A 144 8.93 4.48 15.83
C ALA A 144 10.16 3.68 16.27
N LYS A 145 10.77 4.08 17.38
CA LYS A 145 11.90 3.38 17.97
C LYS A 145 11.36 2.15 18.67
N THR A 146 11.97 1.00 18.43
CA THR A 146 11.62 -0.27 19.06
C THR A 146 12.90 -0.97 19.46
N ASP A 147 13.02 -1.34 20.73
CA ASP A 147 14.15 -2.13 21.21
C ASP A 147 13.95 -3.60 20.81
N LEU A 148 14.79 -4.10 19.90
CA LEU A 148 14.83 -5.50 19.50
C LEU A 148 16.15 -6.17 19.92
N THR A 149 16.93 -5.52 20.79
CA THR A 149 18.29 -5.92 21.18
C THR A 149 18.41 -6.39 22.62
N SER A 150 17.55 -5.88 23.51
CA SER A 150 17.53 -6.31 24.91
C SER A 150 17.27 -7.81 25.05
N PRO A 151 17.90 -8.50 26.02
CA PRO A 151 17.89 -9.96 26.08
C PRO A 151 16.52 -10.55 26.43
N THR A 152 15.68 -9.81 27.16
CA THR A 152 14.35 -10.26 27.61
C THR A 152 13.36 -9.10 27.64
N VAL A 153 12.06 -9.42 27.65
CA VAL A 153 10.99 -8.41 27.79
C VAL A 153 11.16 -7.61 29.09
N ALA A 154 11.55 -8.26 30.19
CA ALA A 154 11.78 -7.58 31.48
C ALA A 154 12.98 -6.61 31.44
N ALA A 155 13.93 -6.82 30.54
CA ALA A 155 15.09 -5.95 30.34
C ALA A 155 14.83 -4.80 29.37
N GLY A 156 13.65 -4.73 28.74
CA GLY A 156 13.27 -3.68 27.78
C GLY A 156 13.05 -4.18 26.36
N LEU A 157 13.19 -5.48 26.07
CA LEU A 157 12.87 -6.01 24.73
C LEU A 157 11.41 -5.71 24.40
N PHE A 158 11.18 -5.15 23.22
CA PHE A 158 9.90 -4.62 22.74
C PHE A 158 9.45 -3.28 23.32
N ASP A 159 10.26 -2.60 24.14
CA ASP A 159 9.97 -1.21 24.49
C ASP A 159 9.96 -0.35 23.22
N SER A 160 8.91 0.45 23.06
CA SER A 160 8.68 1.18 21.82
C SER A 160 8.06 2.56 22.05
N THR A 161 8.30 3.47 21.11
CA THR A 161 7.65 4.78 21.03
C THR A 161 6.39 4.79 20.16
N LEU A 162 5.85 3.61 19.84
CA LEU A 162 4.69 3.44 18.98
C LEU A 162 3.41 4.06 19.61
N ASP A 163 2.79 5.03 18.93
CA ASP A 163 1.52 5.59 19.35
C ASP A 163 0.33 4.77 18.82
N MET A 164 0.01 3.69 19.51
CA MET A 164 -1.10 2.82 19.13
C MET A 164 -2.47 3.50 19.16
N ARG A 165 -2.70 4.44 20.09
CA ARG A 165 -3.97 5.20 20.12
C ARG A 165 -4.06 6.14 18.91
N GLY A 166 -2.96 6.78 18.55
CA GLY A 166 -2.85 7.58 17.33
C GLY A 166 -3.12 6.74 16.08
N ILE A 167 -2.57 5.53 16.00
CA ILE A 167 -2.81 4.60 14.88
C ILE A 167 -4.30 4.22 14.77
N ILE A 168 -4.95 3.86 15.87
CA ILE A 168 -6.39 3.54 15.89
C ILE A 168 -7.20 4.75 15.42
N LYS A 169 -6.86 5.94 15.92
CA LYS A 169 -7.52 7.20 15.54
C LYS A 169 -7.32 7.52 14.05
N LEU A 170 -6.15 7.25 13.48
CA LEU A 170 -5.91 7.41 12.04
C LEU A 170 -6.81 6.47 11.23
N GLU A 171 -6.95 5.21 11.64
CA GLU A 171 -7.86 4.27 10.97
C GLU A 171 -9.32 4.75 11.02
N ASP A 172 -9.77 5.29 12.16
CA ASP A 172 -11.10 5.88 12.30
C ASP A 172 -11.34 7.07 11.36
N LEU A 173 -10.30 7.85 11.06
CA LEU A 173 -10.38 8.93 10.08
C LEU A 173 -10.47 8.37 8.66
N LEU A 174 -9.69 7.33 8.34
CA LEU A 174 -9.71 6.68 7.03
C LEU A 174 -11.10 6.10 6.71
N ARG A 175 -11.84 5.61 7.70
CA ARG A 175 -13.20 5.07 7.51
C ARG A 175 -14.18 6.07 6.91
N LYS A 176 -13.91 7.36 7.06
CA LYS A 176 -14.75 8.47 6.60
C LYS A 176 -14.39 8.96 5.20
N LEU A 177 -13.30 8.46 4.61
CA LEU A 177 -12.83 8.91 3.31
C LEU A 177 -13.64 8.26 2.19
N ALA A 178 -14.28 9.11 1.39
CA ALA A 178 -14.99 8.72 0.19
C ALA A 178 -14.16 9.00 -1.07
N PRO A 179 -14.31 8.18 -2.13
CA PRO A 179 -13.76 8.50 -3.44
C PRO A 179 -14.31 9.85 -3.97
N PRO A 180 -13.48 10.69 -4.59
CA PRO A 180 -13.92 11.97 -5.15
C PRO A 180 -14.71 11.79 -6.44
N VAL A 181 -15.79 12.55 -6.59
CA VAL A 181 -16.47 12.73 -7.88
C VAL A 181 -15.66 13.66 -8.78
N TRP A 182 -15.77 13.45 -10.09
CA TRP A 182 -15.20 14.37 -11.07
C TRP A 182 -15.83 15.78 -10.93
N PRO A 183 -15.03 16.83 -10.71
CA PRO A 183 -15.52 18.19 -10.55
C PRO A 183 -15.80 18.81 -11.92
N GLU A 184 -16.99 18.57 -12.50
CA GLU A 184 -17.36 19.06 -13.85
C GLU A 184 -17.24 20.59 -14.01
N SER A 185 -17.41 21.35 -12.91
CA SER A 185 -17.24 22.81 -12.91
C SER A 185 -15.80 23.28 -13.04
N VAL A 186 -14.82 22.42 -12.77
CA VAL A 186 -13.38 22.74 -12.80
C VAL A 186 -12.68 22.04 -13.97
N LEU A 187 -12.97 20.76 -14.18
CA LEU A 187 -12.28 19.91 -15.16
C LEU A 187 -13.11 19.65 -16.43
N GLY A 188 -14.28 20.30 -16.54
CA GLY A 188 -15.17 20.22 -17.70
C GLY A 188 -16.19 19.08 -17.59
N PRO A 189 -17.26 19.14 -18.40
CA PRO A 189 -18.37 18.20 -18.32
C PRO A 189 -18.00 16.79 -18.76
N ILE A 190 -18.66 15.79 -18.18
CA ILE A 190 -18.54 14.39 -18.60
C ILE A 190 -19.44 14.16 -19.83
N ASN A 191 -18.90 13.54 -20.88
CA ASN A 191 -19.73 13.08 -21.98
C ASN A 191 -20.49 11.80 -21.57
N ARG A 192 -21.73 11.98 -21.11
CA ARG A 192 -22.56 10.90 -20.54
C ARG A 192 -22.86 9.77 -21.52
N ALA A 193 -23.05 10.06 -22.82
CA ALA A 193 -23.27 9.03 -23.83
C ALA A 193 -22.02 8.17 -24.04
N LYS A 194 -20.84 8.81 -24.10
CA LYS A 194 -19.55 8.13 -24.22
C LYS A 194 -19.21 7.33 -22.96
N ALA A 195 -19.48 7.88 -21.77
CA ALA A 195 -19.34 7.17 -20.50
C ALA A 195 -20.27 5.94 -20.41
N ALA A 196 -21.51 6.00 -20.92
CA ALA A 196 -22.41 4.86 -20.98
C ALA A 196 -21.88 3.73 -21.89
N THR A 197 -21.23 4.09 -23.01
CA THR A 197 -20.49 3.12 -23.84
C THR A 197 -19.30 2.53 -23.08
N GLY A 198 -18.53 3.37 -22.39
CA GLY A 198 -17.41 2.93 -21.55
C GLY A 198 -17.84 1.98 -20.43
N LYS A 199 -19.00 2.20 -19.82
CA LYS A 199 -19.58 1.30 -18.79
C LYS A 199 -19.82 -0.11 -19.33
N ARG A 200 -20.32 -0.24 -20.57
CA ARG A 200 -20.51 -1.55 -21.23
C ARG A 200 -19.17 -2.22 -21.53
N LEU A 201 -18.21 -1.47 -22.07
CA LEU A 201 -16.86 -1.98 -22.34
C LEU A 201 -16.15 -2.41 -21.04
N PHE A 202 -16.31 -1.65 -19.96
CA PHE A 202 -15.76 -2.00 -18.65
C PHE A 202 -16.35 -3.31 -18.13
N ALA A 203 -17.67 -3.49 -18.26
CA ALA A 203 -18.33 -4.74 -17.89
C ALA A 203 -17.76 -5.94 -18.66
N GLU A 204 -17.51 -5.78 -19.96
CA GLU A 204 -16.95 -6.82 -20.83
C GLU A 204 -15.47 -7.13 -20.51
N LEU A 205 -14.65 -6.09 -20.35
CA LEU A 205 -13.19 -6.21 -20.44
C LEU A 205 -12.47 -6.12 -19.09
N CYS A 206 -13.08 -5.46 -18.10
CA CYS A 206 -12.39 -5.05 -16.87
C CYS A 206 -13.00 -5.65 -15.61
N SER A 207 -14.32 -5.88 -15.62
CA SER A 207 -15.11 -6.21 -14.43
C SER A 207 -14.80 -7.58 -13.83
N THR A 208 -14.08 -8.45 -14.53
CA THR A 208 -13.63 -9.73 -13.96
C THR A 208 -12.57 -9.52 -12.87
N CYS A 209 -11.72 -8.50 -13.03
CA CYS A 209 -10.64 -8.14 -12.11
C CYS A 209 -11.02 -6.94 -11.23
N HIS A 210 -11.42 -5.84 -11.85
CA HIS A 210 -11.75 -4.60 -11.17
C HIS A 210 -13.20 -4.62 -10.68
N THR A 211 -13.46 -3.83 -9.65
CA THR A 211 -14.78 -3.67 -9.05
C THR A 211 -15.22 -2.21 -9.11
N SER A 212 -16.53 -2.00 -9.11
CA SER A 212 -17.18 -0.70 -8.93
C SER A 212 -18.50 -0.92 -8.21
N TRP A 213 -19.14 0.14 -7.72
CA TRP A 213 -20.45 0.06 -7.10
C TRP A 213 -21.52 -0.49 -8.08
N PRO A 214 -22.37 -1.45 -7.65
CA PRO A 214 -22.31 -2.18 -6.38
C PRO A 214 -21.15 -3.18 -6.37
N TYR A 215 -20.30 -3.11 -5.34
CA TYR A 215 -19.10 -3.94 -5.24
C TYR A 215 -19.42 -5.44 -5.08
N ARG A 216 -18.43 -6.28 -5.40
CA ARG A 216 -18.32 -7.63 -4.85
C ARG A 216 -17.85 -7.59 -3.41
N TRP A 217 -18.40 -8.49 -2.60
CA TRP A 217 -18.09 -8.56 -1.17
C TRP A 217 -17.46 -9.89 -0.80
N SER A 218 -16.55 -9.85 0.18
CA SER A 218 -15.92 -11.01 0.77
C SER A 218 -16.95 -11.90 1.48
N GLU A 219 -16.54 -13.12 1.84
CA GLU A 219 -17.24 -13.87 2.89
C GLU A 219 -17.20 -13.09 4.23
N PRO A 220 -18.13 -13.38 5.15
CA PRO A 220 -18.12 -12.77 6.49
C PRO A 220 -16.82 -13.04 7.25
N ARG A 221 -16.33 -12.03 7.96
CA ARG A 221 -15.27 -12.12 8.97
C ARG A 221 -15.88 -12.06 10.38
N LEU A 222 -15.16 -11.51 11.36
CA LEU A 222 -15.64 -11.40 12.74
C LEU A 222 -16.94 -10.57 12.78
N GLU A 223 -17.86 -10.99 13.65
CA GLU A 223 -19.18 -10.36 13.83
C GLU A 223 -19.98 -10.21 12.51
N GLY A 224 -19.74 -11.09 11.54
CA GLY A 224 -20.47 -11.11 10.26
C GLY A 224 -20.07 -10.00 9.28
N LYS A 225 -19.03 -9.21 9.56
CA LYS A 225 -18.60 -8.08 8.72
C LYS A 225 -18.02 -8.56 7.39
N ARG A 226 -18.39 -7.88 6.30
CA ARG A 226 -17.84 -8.10 4.95
C ARG A 226 -17.12 -6.87 4.44
N PHE A 227 -16.25 -7.10 3.46
CA PHE A 227 -15.37 -6.10 2.87
C PHE A 227 -15.44 -6.16 1.34
N ILE A 228 -15.08 -5.08 0.66
CA ILE A 228 -14.95 -5.03 -0.79
C ILE A 228 -13.87 -6.02 -1.21
N GLU A 229 -14.28 -7.05 -1.95
CA GLU A 229 -13.36 -8.06 -2.46
C GLU A 229 -12.85 -7.64 -3.83
N ASN A 230 -11.53 -7.63 -3.97
CA ASN A 230 -10.83 -7.24 -5.18
C ASN A 230 -10.12 -8.46 -5.76
N ALA A 231 -9.95 -8.53 -7.08
CA ALA A 231 -9.14 -9.58 -7.65
C ALA A 231 -7.66 -9.36 -7.28
N ILE A 232 -7.00 -10.44 -6.89
CA ILE A 232 -5.55 -10.54 -6.72
C ILE A 232 -4.98 -11.22 -7.96
N VAL A 233 -4.42 -10.44 -8.87
CA VAL A 233 -3.95 -10.91 -10.17
C VAL A 233 -2.47 -11.23 -10.09
N ALA A 234 -2.07 -12.46 -10.43
CA ALA A 234 -0.68 -12.87 -10.38
C ALA A 234 0.23 -11.93 -11.20
N ALA A 235 1.39 -11.57 -10.66
CA ALA A 235 2.35 -10.65 -11.27
C ALA A 235 2.74 -11.10 -12.68
N LYS A 236 2.96 -12.42 -12.88
CA LYS A 236 3.23 -13.02 -14.20
C LYS A 236 2.07 -12.93 -15.20
N VAL A 237 0.84 -12.77 -14.73
CA VAL A 237 -0.35 -12.63 -15.60
C VAL A 237 -0.52 -11.16 -15.96
N ILE A 238 -0.50 -10.26 -14.96
CA ILE A 238 -0.67 -8.83 -15.19
C ILE A 238 0.55 -8.17 -15.84
N GLY A 239 1.73 -8.77 -15.72
CA GLY A 239 2.98 -8.42 -16.43
C GLY A 239 3.54 -7.04 -16.13
N THR A 240 3.05 -6.37 -15.08
CA THR A 240 3.61 -5.10 -14.60
C THR A 240 4.95 -5.34 -13.91
N ASP A 241 5.66 -4.25 -13.59
CA ASP A 241 6.97 -4.33 -12.93
C ASP A 241 7.03 -5.38 -11.81
N PRO A 242 7.97 -6.36 -11.87
CA PRO A 242 8.04 -7.46 -10.92
C PRO A 242 8.98 -7.19 -9.74
N THR A 243 9.72 -6.08 -9.72
CA THR A 243 10.87 -5.89 -8.82
C THR A 243 10.49 -6.03 -7.34
N ALA A 244 9.28 -5.60 -6.97
CA ALA A 244 8.76 -5.76 -5.60
C ALA A 244 8.72 -7.22 -5.10
N PHE A 245 8.64 -8.19 -6.00
CA PHE A 245 8.58 -9.62 -5.67
C PHE A 245 9.88 -10.37 -5.92
N ASP A 246 10.75 -9.85 -6.79
CA ASP A 246 12.05 -10.45 -7.09
C ASP A 246 13.11 -10.14 -6.02
N ASN A 247 12.83 -9.14 -5.17
CA ASN A 247 13.74 -8.72 -4.11
C ASN A 247 14.01 -9.90 -3.12
N PRO A 248 15.29 -10.29 -2.92
CA PRO A 248 15.66 -11.43 -2.08
C PRO A 248 15.13 -11.35 -0.65
N GLN A 249 14.84 -10.15 -0.14
CA GLN A 249 14.34 -9.97 1.22
C GLN A 249 12.99 -10.64 1.49
N PHE A 250 12.19 -10.90 0.46
CA PHE A 250 10.85 -11.51 0.59
C PHE A 250 10.85 -13.02 0.38
N ARG A 251 12.01 -13.62 0.17
CA ARG A 251 12.10 -15.07 0.03
C ARG A 251 11.92 -15.75 1.38
N SER A 252 11.44 -16.99 1.35
CA SER A 252 11.18 -17.78 2.55
C SER A 252 12.42 -18.46 3.12
N GLU A 253 13.60 -18.31 2.48
CA GLU A 253 14.82 -18.90 3.02
C GLU A 253 15.31 -18.16 4.27
N ALA A 254 15.90 -18.91 5.19
CA ALA A 254 16.56 -18.34 6.36
C ALA A 254 17.82 -17.58 5.93
N SER A 255 17.79 -16.25 6.04
CA SER A 255 18.87 -15.37 5.57
C SER A 255 19.12 -14.14 6.45
N PHE A 256 18.43 -14.03 7.59
CA PHE A 256 18.52 -12.90 8.50
C PHE A 256 19.01 -13.32 9.87
N GLN A 257 19.97 -12.58 10.41
CA GLN A 257 20.36 -12.72 11.82
C GLN A 257 19.18 -12.28 12.71
N HIS A 258 18.87 -13.08 13.74
CA HIS A 258 17.67 -12.88 14.56
C HIS A 258 17.93 -12.25 15.94
N GLY A 259 19.17 -12.32 16.44
CA GLY A 259 19.54 -11.80 17.76
C GLY A 259 18.62 -12.30 18.87
N ALA A 260 18.16 -11.37 19.71
CA ALA A 260 17.29 -11.65 20.86
C ALA A 260 15.94 -12.27 20.47
N LEU A 261 15.49 -12.14 19.21
CA LEU A 261 14.23 -12.74 18.77
C LEU A 261 14.26 -14.27 18.68
N ALA A 262 15.45 -14.90 18.74
CA ALA A 262 15.61 -16.35 18.74
C ALA A 262 14.67 -17.06 19.73
N GLN A 263 14.48 -16.46 20.91
CA GLN A 263 13.69 -17.01 22.01
C GLN A 263 12.20 -17.16 21.70
N PHE A 264 11.70 -16.56 20.62
CA PHE A 264 10.31 -16.62 20.19
C PHE A 264 10.11 -17.42 18.90
N LEU A 265 11.19 -17.92 18.29
CA LEU A 265 11.10 -18.67 17.04
C LEU A 265 10.63 -20.10 17.32
N PRO A 266 9.62 -20.61 16.59
CA PRO A 266 9.09 -21.96 16.79
C PRO A 266 10.10 -23.06 16.45
N SER A 267 11.14 -22.74 15.69
CA SER A 267 12.22 -23.64 15.29
C SER A 267 13.55 -22.86 15.34
N ALA A 268 13.97 -22.39 16.51
CA ALA A 268 15.32 -21.86 16.65
C ALA A 268 16.32 -23.00 16.36
N PRO A 269 17.17 -22.93 15.32
CA PRO A 269 18.28 -23.87 15.21
C PRO A 269 19.18 -23.67 16.43
N ASP A 270 19.66 -24.74 17.05
CA ASP A 270 20.69 -24.63 18.08
C ASP A 270 21.96 -23.99 17.47
N GLY A 271 22.24 -22.70 17.78
CA GLY A 271 23.46 -21.99 17.36
C GLY A 271 23.23 -20.56 16.83
N PRO A 272 24.27 -19.85 16.35
CA PRO A 272 24.13 -18.59 15.60
C PRO A 272 23.40 -18.87 14.28
N GLY A 273 22.07 -18.86 14.34
CA GLY A 273 21.20 -19.21 13.24
C GLY A 273 20.78 -18.01 12.40
N MET A 274 20.43 -18.28 11.15
CA MET A 274 19.62 -17.38 10.34
C MET A 274 18.14 -17.77 10.51
N ALA A 275 17.26 -16.79 10.45
CA ALA A 275 15.81 -16.98 10.36
C ALA A 275 15.30 -16.41 9.04
N SER A 276 14.13 -16.88 8.61
CA SER A 276 13.43 -16.32 7.47
C SER A 276 12.71 -15.03 7.85
N ASN A 277 12.45 -14.16 6.88
CA ASN A 277 11.66 -12.95 7.08
C ASN A 277 10.27 -13.26 7.68
N PRO A 278 9.48 -14.21 7.13
CA PRO A 278 8.17 -14.55 7.70
C PRO A 278 8.20 -14.97 9.17
N GLU A 279 9.26 -15.64 9.62
CA GLU A 279 9.44 -16.02 11.03
C GLU A 279 9.66 -14.79 11.92
N LEU A 280 10.59 -13.90 11.54
CA LEU A 280 10.91 -12.70 12.32
C LEU A 280 9.74 -11.72 12.40
N PHE A 281 9.09 -11.43 11.27
CA PHE A 281 7.87 -10.62 11.27
C PHE A 281 6.68 -11.35 11.91
N GLY A 282 6.70 -12.68 11.95
CA GLY A 282 5.79 -13.50 12.72
C GLY A 282 5.87 -13.20 14.23
N VAL A 283 7.08 -13.11 14.78
CA VAL A 283 7.32 -12.71 16.18
C VAL A 283 6.78 -11.31 16.46
N LEU A 284 7.05 -10.34 15.58
CA LEU A 284 6.52 -8.99 15.76
C LEU A 284 4.98 -8.98 15.75
N ARG A 285 4.38 -9.74 14.83
CA ARG A 285 2.94 -9.87 14.71
C ARG A 285 2.28 -10.48 15.94
N THR A 286 2.85 -11.55 16.50
CA THR A 286 2.19 -12.33 17.57
C THR A 286 2.57 -11.86 18.96
N VAL A 287 3.80 -11.37 19.14
CA VAL A 287 4.34 -10.96 20.44
C VAL A 287 4.32 -9.44 20.57
N PHE A 288 5.10 -8.72 19.76
CA PHE A 288 5.29 -7.28 19.91
C PHE A 288 3.98 -6.49 19.84
N PHE A 289 3.19 -6.65 18.77
CA PHE A 289 1.93 -5.90 18.65
C PHE A 289 0.87 -6.32 19.68
N THR A 290 0.93 -7.56 20.17
CA THR A 290 0.08 -8.00 21.29
C THR A 290 0.44 -7.25 22.58
N ILE A 291 1.73 -7.11 22.89
CA ILE A 291 2.22 -6.33 24.03
C ILE A 291 1.74 -4.87 23.92
N GLU A 292 1.96 -4.24 22.76
CA GLU A 292 1.58 -2.85 22.51
C GLU A 292 0.07 -2.61 22.64
N LEU A 293 -0.75 -3.53 22.11
CA LEU A 293 -2.21 -3.43 22.27
C LEU A 293 -2.66 -3.63 23.72
N ASN A 294 -2.05 -4.57 24.45
CA ASN A 294 -2.43 -4.84 25.84
C ASN A 294 -2.16 -3.64 26.76
N LYS A 295 -1.14 -2.83 26.47
CA LYS A 295 -0.86 -1.55 27.18
C LYS A 295 -2.05 -0.59 27.16
N LEU A 296 -2.96 -0.70 26.19
CA LEU A 296 -4.09 0.21 26.04
C LEU A 296 -5.30 -0.13 26.92
N GLY A 297 -5.41 -1.35 27.44
CA GLY A 297 -6.56 -1.80 28.25
C GLY A 297 -7.90 -1.74 27.51
N LEU A 298 -7.92 -2.02 26.20
CA LEU A 298 -9.14 -1.96 25.38
C LEU A 298 -10.16 -3.03 25.79
N THR A 299 -11.44 -2.68 25.72
CA THR A 299 -12.55 -3.65 25.76
C THR A 299 -12.52 -4.57 24.53
N ARG A 300 -13.27 -5.69 24.59
CA ARG A 300 -13.42 -6.59 23.42
C ARG A 300 -13.92 -5.84 22.17
N GLU A 301 -14.91 -4.98 22.33
CA GLU A 301 -15.50 -4.22 21.22
C GLU A 301 -14.51 -3.22 20.62
N GLU A 302 -13.79 -2.48 21.46
CA GLU A 302 -12.74 -1.57 21.00
C GLU A 302 -11.63 -2.31 20.28
N ARG A 303 -11.24 -3.51 20.76
CA ARG A 303 -10.24 -4.34 20.09
C ARG A 303 -10.71 -4.84 18.74
N LEU A 304 -11.95 -5.34 18.64
CA LEU A 304 -12.56 -5.72 17.35
C LEU A 304 -12.59 -4.54 16.38
N SER A 305 -12.98 -3.35 16.85
CA SER A 305 -12.98 -2.13 16.05
C SER A 305 -11.57 -1.72 15.64
N ALA A 306 -10.57 -1.81 16.51
CA ALA A 306 -9.18 -1.47 16.20
C ALA A 306 -8.62 -2.32 15.05
N HIS A 307 -8.91 -3.62 15.04
CA HIS A 307 -8.59 -4.54 13.93
C HIS A 307 -9.59 -4.51 12.77
N ASN A 308 -10.56 -3.59 12.83
CA ASN A 308 -11.60 -3.41 11.82
C ASN A 308 -12.34 -4.71 11.50
N PHE A 309 -12.61 -5.54 12.52
CA PHE A 309 -13.29 -6.83 12.42
C PHE A 309 -12.63 -7.86 11.48
N THR A 310 -11.38 -7.61 11.08
CA THR A 310 -10.53 -8.67 10.53
C THR A 310 -10.12 -9.60 11.66
N PRO A 311 -9.94 -10.92 11.43
CA PRO A 311 -9.28 -11.78 12.41
C PRO A 311 -8.00 -11.12 12.93
N PHE A 312 -7.52 -11.52 14.10
CA PHE A 312 -6.20 -11.12 14.65
C PHE A 312 -5.77 -12.19 15.65
N PHE A 313 -4.48 -12.21 16.00
CA PHE A 313 -3.93 -13.26 16.88
C PHE A 313 -4.77 -13.42 18.17
N PRO A 314 -5.13 -14.65 18.58
CA PRO A 314 -4.66 -15.94 18.05
C PRO A 314 -5.43 -16.48 16.83
N ASP A 315 -6.48 -15.80 16.38
CA ASP A 315 -7.28 -16.27 15.25
C ASP A 315 -6.48 -16.24 13.93
N PRO A 316 -6.65 -17.25 13.07
CA PRO A 316 -5.97 -17.29 11.79
C PRO A 316 -6.40 -16.13 10.91
N GLN A 317 -5.43 -15.45 10.31
CA GLN A 317 -5.70 -14.45 9.27
C GLN A 317 -6.19 -15.12 7.99
N PRO A 318 -6.96 -14.40 7.16
CA PRO A 318 -7.09 -14.73 5.75
C PRO A 318 -5.71 -14.94 5.13
N LEU A 319 -5.55 -16.02 4.36
CA LEU A 319 -4.26 -16.36 3.77
C LEU A 319 -3.85 -15.29 2.73
N PRO A 320 -2.57 -14.95 2.59
CA PRO A 320 -2.15 -14.06 1.53
C PRO A 320 -2.31 -14.71 0.14
N PRO A 321 -2.05 -13.98 -0.95
CA PRO A 321 -1.98 -14.55 -2.29
C PRO A 321 -1.05 -15.77 -2.36
N ALA A 322 -1.41 -16.78 -3.16
CA ALA A 322 -0.60 -18.00 -3.31
C ALA A 322 0.67 -17.78 -4.14
N VAL A 323 0.76 -16.64 -4.83
CA VAL A 323 1.83 -16.25 -5.73
C VAL A 323 2.09 -14.74 -5.61
N PRO A 324 3.26 -14.25 -6.03
CA PRO A 324 3.46 -12.83 -6.32
C PRO A 324 2.31 -12.26 -7.15
N ALA A 325 1.63 -11.24 -6.65
CA ALA A 325 0.40 -10.76 -7.22
C ALA A 325 0.11 -9.29 -6.88
N TYR A 326 -0.65 -8.63 -7.76
CA TYR A 326 -1.14 -7.28 -7.57
C TYR A 326 -2.66 -7.26 -7.44
N LYS A 327 -3.14 -6.42 -6.52
CA LYS A 327 -4.56 -6.17 -6.31
C LYS A 327 -5.12 -5.26 -7.41
N ALA A 328 -6.19 -5.69 -8.05
CA ALA A 328 -7.00 -4.87 -8.95
C ALA A 328 -7.91 -3.95 -8.12
N ASN A 329 -7.47 -2.72 -7.91
CA ASN A 329 -8.20 -1.74 -7.09
C ASN A 329 -9.59 -1.38 -7.65
N PRO A 330 -10.53 -0.96 -6.79
CA PRO A 330 -11.77 -0.30 -7.23
C PRO A 330 -11.47 0.92 -8.09
N ILE A 331 -12.34 1.20 -9.06
CA ILE A 331 -12.11 2.29 -10.03
C ILE A 331 -12.65 3.65 -9.58
N GLU A 332 -13.45 3.69 -8.50
CA GLU A 332 -14.03 4.92 -8.00
C GLU A 332 -12.96 5.93 -7.60
N GLY A 333 -13.05 7.13 -8.16
CA GLY A 333 -12.10 8.20 -7.90
C GLY A 333 -10.73 7.98 -8.55
N MET A 334 -10.55 6.94 -9.38
CA MET A 334 -9.27 6.63 -10.02
C MET A 334 -8.80 7.77 -10.95
N TRP A 335 -9.70 8.60 -11.46
CA TRP A 335 -9.35 9.83 -12.17
C TRP A 335 -8.42 10.75 -11.34
N ALA A 336 -8.53 10.72 -10.02
CA ALA A 336 -7.79 11.55 -9.07
C ALA A 336 -6.50 10.88 -8.54
N SER A 337 -6.10 9.74 -9.10
CA SER A 337 -4.90 9.03 -8.69
C SER A 337 -3.88 8.77 -9.82
N PRO A 338 -3.51 9.76 -10.65
CA PRO A 338 -2.34 9.63 -11.53
C PRO A 338 -1.01 9.79 -10.74
N PRO A 339 0.13 9.36 -11.31
CA PRO A 339 0.24 8.44 -12.44
C PRO A 339 -0.28 7.05 -12.07
N TYR A 340 -0.51 6.21 -13.07
CA TYR A 340 -1.16 4.89 -12.96
C TYR A 340 -0.17 3.73 -12.82
N LEU A 341 -0.71 2.57 -12.46
CA LEU A 341 -0.03 1.37 -11.95
C LEU A 341 0.56 1.53 -10.54
N HIS A 342 0.96 0.40 -9.97
CA HIS A 342 1.46 0.33 -8.59
C HIS A 342 2.73 1.17 -8.37
N ASN A 343 3.53 1.40 -9.41
CA ASN A 343 4.76 2.17 -9.39
C ASN A 343 4.63 3.57 -10.01
N GLY A 344 3.43 3.98 -10.45
CA GLY A 344 3.23 5.31 -11.04
C GLY A 344 3.98 5.53 -12.36
N SER A 345 4.14 4.49 -13.17
CA SER A 345 4.95 4.52 -14.40
C SER A 345 4.19 4.93 -15.66
N ILE A 346 2.87 5.16 -15.58
CA ILE A 346 2.03 5.58 -16.71
C ILE A 346 1.38 6.94 -16.39
N PRO A 347 1.58 7.99 -17.19
CA PRO A 347 1.19 9.35 -16.81
C PRO A 347 -0.33 9.57 -16.74
N ASN A 348 -1.11 8.97 -17.64
CA ASN A 348 -2.52 9.26 -17.82
C ASN A 348 -3.35 8.00 -18.17
N LEU A 349 -4.68 8.05 -17.99
CA LEU A 349 -5.57 6.89 -18.26
C LEU A 349 -5.58 6.49 -19.72
N TYR A 350 -5.47 7.45 -20.64
CA TYR A 350 -5.44 7.13 -22.06
C TYR A 350 -4.26 6.21 -22.40
N GLU A 351 -3.06 6.52 -21.89
CA GLU A 351 -1.86 5.69 -22.09
C GLU A 351 -1.91 4.34 -21.34
N LEU A 352 -2.65 4.26 -20.22
CA LEU A 352 -2.90 2.98 -19.55
C LEU A 352 -3.63 1.99 -20.46
N LEU A 353 -4.46 2.50 -21.38
CA LEU A 353 -5.26 1.72 -22.33
C LEU A 353 -4.57 1.50 -23.69
N LEU A 354 -3.33 1.98 -23.86
CA LEU A 354 -2.50 1.69 -25.04
C LEU A 354 -1.78 0.34 -24.90
N PRO A 355 -1.36 -0.27 -26.03
CA PRO A 355 -0.30 -1.28 -26.01
C PRO A 355 0.93 -0.78 -25.26
N ALA A 356 1.53 -1.62 -24.41
CA ALA A 356 2.64 -1.23 -23.56
C ALA A 356 3.84 -0.64 -24.34
N ALA A 357 4.06 -1.10 -25.58
CA ALA A 357 5.12 -0.61 -26.45
C ALA A 357 4.91 0.85 -26.94
N GLN A 358 3.67 1.37 -26.89
CA GLN A 358 3.33 2.72 -27.37
C GLN A 358 3.32 3.77 -26.24
N ARG A 359 3.50 3.35 -24.99
CA ARG A 359 3.45 4.24 -23.82
C ARG A 359 4.70 5.08 -23.71
N THR A 360 4.53 6.30 -23.20
CA THR A 360 5.63 7.23 -22.92
C THR A 360 6.64 6.59 -21.97
N LYS A 361 7.93 6.61 -22.36
CA LYS A 361 9.03 6.05 -21.54
C LYS A 361 9.62 7.03 -20.55
N ARG A 362 9.48 8.33 -20.83
CA ARG A 362 10.02 9.41 -20.00
C ARG A 362 9.04 10.57 -19.94
N PHE A 363 8.69 10.99 -18.74
CA PHE A 363 7.82 12.15 -18.52
C PHE A 363 8.15 12.84 -17.20
N PHE A 364 7.94 14.15 -17.14
CA PHE A 364 8.09 14.88 -15.89
C PHE A 364 6.87 14.67 -15.01
N VAL A 365 7.10 14.37 -13.72
CA VAL A 365 6.04 14.31 -12.71
C VAL A 365 5.89 15.70 -12.11
N GLY A 366 4.74 16.31 -12.37
CA GLY A 366 4.37 17.64 -11.90
C GLY A 366 3.05 17.66 -11.12
N ARG A 367 2.57 18.88 -10.86
CA ARG A 367 1.26 19.13 -10.22
C ARG A 367 0.15 19.39 -11.23
N ASP A 368 0.52 19.60 -12.49
CA ASP A 368 -0.43 19.91 -13.56
C ASP A 368 -1.18 18.65 -13.97
N PHE A 369 -2.47 18.82 -14.24
CA PHE A 369 -3.40 17.75 -14.52
C PHE A 369 -4.02 17.95 -15.90
N ASP A 370 -3.94 16.92 -16.75
CA ASP A 370 -4.62 16.87 -18.05
C ASP A 370 -6.03 16.30 -17.86
N PRO A 371 -7.11 17.10 -17.99
CA PRO A 371 -8.48 16.61 -17.83
C PRO A 371 -8.98 15.82 -19.06
N VAL A 372 -8.30 15.91 -20.20
CA VAL A 372 -8.65 15.19 -21.42
C VAL A 372 -8.16 13.75 -21.29
N ARG A 373 -6.84 13.53 -21.17
CA ARG A 373 -6.24 12.18 -21.03
C ARG A 373 -6.37 11.61 -19.61
N VAL A 374 -6.75 12.44 -18.65
CA VAL A 374 -6.94 12.14 -17.22
C VAL A 374 -5.64 11.66 -16.60
N GLY A 375 -4.81 12.59 -16.16
CA GLY A 375 -3.62 12.28 -15.39
C GLY A 375 -2.60 13.41 -15.33
N VAL A 376 -1.33 13.05 -15.20
CA VAL A 376 -0.23 14.01 -15.26
C VAL A 376 -0.19 14.64 -16.64
N ASP A 377 -0.15 15.98 -16.68
CA ASP A 377 0.11 16.70 -17.91
C ASP A 377 1.57 16.51 -18.35
N THR A 378 1.75 15.73 -19.42
CA THR A 378 3.08 15.43 -19.97
C THR A 378 3.61 16.49 -20.93
N SER A 379 2.80 17.50 -21.26
CA SER A 379 3.25 18.70 -21.99
C SER A 379 3.87 19.75 -21.06
N GLY A 380 3.59 19.64 -19.76
CA GLY A 380 3.90 20.65 -18.76
C GLY A 380 5.40 20.88 -18.52
N ASN A 381 5.73 22.12 -18.15
CA ASN A 381 7.08 22.58 -17.80
C ASN A 381 7.33 22.66 -16.27
N THR A 382 6.39 22.17 -15.44
CA THR A 382 6.37 22.45 -13.99
C THR A 382 6.96 21.34 -13.11
N GLY A 383 7.09 20.12 -13.64
CA GLY A 383 7.72 18.99 -12.95
C GLY A 383 9.25 19.04 -13.05
N ARG A 384 9.95 18.70 -11.95
CA ARG A 384 11.42 18.61 -11.94
C ARG A 384 11.92 17.16 -11.90
N PHE A 385 11.07 16.23 -11.47
CA PHE A 385 11.41 14.81 -11.43
C PHE A 385 11.08 14.17 -12.79
N LEU A 386 12.09 13.63 -13.46
CA LEU A 386 11.93 12.86 -14.68
C LEU A 386 11.70 11.39 -14.32
N MET A 387 10.46 10.92 -14.48
CA MET A 387 10.17 9.49 -14.41
C MET A 387 10.77 8.82 -15.65
N ASP A 388 11.74 7.92 -15.46
CA ASP A 388 12.29 7.07 -16.52
C ASP A 388 11.88 5.60 -16.29
N THR A 389 11.02 5.09 -17.19
CA THR A 389 10.46 3.74 -17.08
C THR A 389 11.43 2.65 -17.50
N THR A 390 12.66 2.99 -17.91
CA THR A 390 13.71 2.00 -18.21
C THR A 390 14.57 1.66 -16.99
N LEU A 391 14.38 2.37 -15.87
CA LEU A 391 15.07 2.08 -14.61
C LEU A 391 14.39 0.93 -13.86
N VAL A 392 15.16 0.21 -13.05
CA VAL A 392 14.68 -0.89 -12.19
C VAL A 392 13.53 -0.40 -11.30
N GLY A 393 12.43 -1.15 -11.20
CA GLY A 393 11.25 -0.80 -10.43
C GLY A 393 10.32 0.24 -11.08
N ASN A 394 10.70 0.83 -12.22
CA ASN A 394 9.91 1.86 -12.93
C ASN A 394 9.22 1.34 -14.20
N SER A 395 9.24 0.04 -14.49
CA SER A 395 8.70 -0.49 -15.74
C SER A 395 7.21 -0.12 -15.92
N ASN A 396 6.88 0.35 -17.13
CA ASN A 396 5.51 0.63 -17.57
C ASN A 396 4.90 -0.49 -18.41
N ALA A 397 5.46 -1.71 -18.33
CA ALA A 397 4.96 -2.90 -18.99
C ALA A 397 3.68 -3.45 -18.31
N GLY A 398 3.06 -4.45 -18.96
CA GLY A 398 1.90 -5.14 -18.42
C GLY A 398 0.61 -4.34 -18.49
N HIS A 399 -0.48 -4.95 -18.01
CA HIS A 399 -1.83 -4.38 -18.08
C HIS A 399 -2.12 -3.80 -19.49
N SER A 400 -1.76 -4.55 -20.52
CA SER A 400 -1.70 -4.10 -21.91
C SER A 400 -2.94 -4.56 -22.68
N PHE A 401 -3.50 -3.66 -23.49
CA PHE A 401 -4.56 -3.96 -24.46
C PHE A 401 -3.97 -3.99 -25.86
N GLU A 402 -3.63 -5.18 -26.34
CA GLU A 402 -2.96 -5.37 -27.64
C GLU A 402 -3.37 -6.69 -28.30
N ASN A 403 -2.97 -6.88 -29.56
CA ASN A 403 -3.28 -8.10 -30.29
C ASN A 403 -2.37 -9.25 -29.82
N GLY A 404 -2.97 -10.41 -29.57
CA GLY A 404 -2.25 -11.63 -29.18
C GLY A 404 -2.60 -12.10 -27.77
N SER A 405 -1.73 -12.93 -27.23
CA SER A 405 -1.82 -13.47 -25.87
C SER A 405 -0.42 -13.62 -25.28
N GLY A 406 -0.32 -13.53 -23.95
CA GLY A 406 0.94 -13.65 -23.24
C GLY A 406 0.94 -12.89 -21.91
N PRO A 407 2.02 -13.02 -21.12
CA PRO A 407 2.20 -12.26 -19.89
C PRO A 407 2.00 -10.77 -20.11
N GLY A 408 1.13 -10.15 -19.31
CA GLY A 408 0.87 -8.71 -19.38
C GLY A 408 -0.16 -8.25 -20.40
N ILE A 409 -0.63 -9.12 -21.29
CA ILE A 409 -1.73 -8.83 -22.22
C ILE A 409 -3.05 -9.23 -21.55
N ILE A 410 -3.85 -8.24 -21.17
CA ILE A 410 -5.09 -8.45 -20.40
C ILE A 410 -6.36 -8.38 -21.25
N GLY A 411 -6.24 -7.98 -22.51
CA GLY A 411 -7.37 -7.87 -23.41
C GLY A 411 -6.93 -7.54 -24.82
N ARG A 412 -7.89 -7.61 -25.75
CA ARG A 412 -7.69 -7.27 -27.16
C ARG A 412 -7.25 -5.81 -27.32
N LEU A 413 -6.66 -5.52 -28.48
CA LEU A 413 -6.43 -4.14 -28.88
C LEU A 413 -7.75 -3.36 -28.92
N LEU A 414 -7.74 -2.20 -28.28
CA LEU A 414 -8.86 -1.25 -28.28
C LEU A 414 -8.77 -0.31 -29.48
N THR A 415 -9.92 0.08 -30.03
CA THR A 415 -9.99 1.23 -30.93
C THR A 415 -9.79 2.52 -30.15
N ASP A 416 -9.50 3.62 -30.84
CA ASP A 416 -9.38 4.92 -30.18
C ASP A 416 -10.67 5.34 -29.46
N ASP A 417 -11.81 5.14 -30.12
CA ASP A 417 -13.12 5.45 -29.54
C ASP A 417 -13.43 4.63 -28.29
N GLU A 418 -13.02 3.36 -28.25
CA GLU A 418 -13.18 2.50 -27.07
C GLU A 418 -12.32 2.99 -25.90
N ARG A 419 -11.08 3.43 -26.16
CA ARG A 419 -10.23 4.02 -25.12
C ARG A 419 -10.87 5.27 -24.54
N TRP A 420 -11.32 6.20 -25.38
CA TRP A 420 -11.99 7.41 -24.93
C TRP A 420 -13.31 7.13 -24.22
N ALA A 421 -14.04 6.10 -24.63
CA ALA A 421 -15.23 5.64 -23.92
C ALA A 421 -14.91 5.19 -22.50
N LEU A 422 -13.88 4.36 -22.32
CA LEU A 422 -13.41 3.92 -21.01
C LEU A 422 -12.90 5.08 -20.16
N VAL A 423 -12.14 6.03 -20.73
CA VAL A 423 -11.68 7.23 -20.02
C VAL A 423 -12.87 8.05 -19.50
N GLU A 424 -13.88 8.33 -20.32
CA GLU A 424 -15.08 9.06 -19.87
C GLU A 424 -15.85 8.29 -18.79
N TYR A 425 -15.91 6.97 -18.88
CA TYR A 425 -16.52 6.16 -17.82
C TYR A 425 -15.77 6.29 -16.49
N MET A 426 -14.43 6.26 -16.51
CA MET A 426 -13.60 6.40 -15.31
C MET A 426 -13.71 7.80 -14.67
N LYS A 427 -14.01 8.85 -15.45
CA LYS A 427 -14.40 10.16 -14.89
C LYS A 427 -15.74 10.09 -14.15
N SER A 428 -16.68 9.30 -14.65
CA SER A 428 -18.06 9.25 -14.14
C SER A 428 -18.26 8.45 -12.85
N VAL A 429 -17.21 7.80 -12.32
CA VAL A 429 -17.29 6.96 -11.13
C VAL A 429 -16.45 7.51 -9.97
N PRO A 430 -17.01 7.69 -8.76
CA PRO A 430 -18.38 7.35 -8.36
C PRO A 430 -19.42 8.30 -8.99
N GLU A 431 -20.64 7.80 -9.19
CA GLU A 431 -21.75 8.61 -9.73
C GLU A 431 -22.30 9.60 -8.68
N VAL A 432 -22.10 9.30 -7.38
CA VAL A 432 -22.63 10.08 -6.25
C VAL A 432 -21.49 10.64 -5.39
N PRO A 433 -21.53 11.93 -5.01
CA PRO A 433 -20.56 12.51 -4.08
C PRO A 433 -20.57 11.85 -2.71
N ALA A 434 -19.39 11.76 -2.09
CA ALA A 434 -19.21 11.26 -0.73
C ALA A 434 -19.76 9.83 -0.49
N GLN A 435 -19.81 9.00 -1.54
CA GLN A 435 -20.25 7.61 -1.44
C GLN A 435 -19.18 6.73 -0.78
N VAL A 436 -19.22 6.66 0.56
CA VAL A 436 -18.44 5.70 1.34
C VAL A 436 -19.09 4.33 1.23
N ALA A 437 -18.30 3.30 0.97
CA ALA A 437 -18.82 1.94 0.99
C ALA A 437 -19.34 1.57 2.40
N PRO A 438 -20.46 0.84 2.51
CA PRO A 438 -21.01 0.47 3.81
C PRO A 438 -20.02 -0.43 4.56
N ASN A 439 -19.69 -0.07 5.80
CA ASN A 439 -18.81 -0.90 6.61
C ASN A 439 -19.51 -2.21 7.02
N GLY A 440 -19.05 -3.34 6.50
CA GLY A 440 -19.70 -4.65 6.67
C GLY A 440 -20.52 -5.13 5.47
N GLY A 441 -20.66 -4.31 4.42
CA GLY A 441 -21.40 -4.64 3.20
C GLY A 441 -22.92 -4.42 3.26
N PRO A 442 -23.61 -4.48 2.11
CA PRO A 442 -25.07 -4.40 2.05
C PRO A 442 -25.72 -5.72 2.53
N PRO A 443 -27.01 -5.72 2.91
CA PRO A 443 -27.71 -6.92 3.37
C PRO A 443 -27.76 -8.07 2.36
N ASN A 444 -27.84 -7.76 1.06
CA ASN A 444 -27.89 -8.73 -0.04
C ASN A 444 -26.69 -8.54 -0.98
N PRO A 445 -25.46 -8.86 -0.54
CA PRO A 445 -24.27 -8.57 -1.32
C PRO A 445 -24.10 -9.57 -2.47
N VAL A 446 -23.57 -9.09 -3.60
CA VAL A 446 -22.94 -9.98 -4.58
C VAL A 446 -21.68 -10.55 -3.93
N ARG A 447 -21.68 -11.86 -3.66
CA ARG A 447 -20.54 -12.55 -3.03
C ARG A 447 -19.50 -12.88 -4.07
N ALA A 448 -18.28 -12.37 -3.88
CA ALA A 448 -17.20 -12.49 -4.85
C ALA A 448 -16.89 -13.94 -5.22
N TRP A 449 -16.84 -14.80 -4.21
CA TRP A 449 -16.49 -16.22 -4.38
C TRP A 449 -17.63 -17.08 -4.96
N LEU A 450 -18.82 -16.51 -5.13
CA LEU A 450 -19.95 -17.15 -5.81
C LEU A 450 -20.25 -16.54 -7.18
N ASP A 451 -19.61 -15.42 -7.53
CA ASP A 451 -19.77 -14.80 -8.84
C ASP A 451 -18.91 -15.54 -9.87
N PRO A 452 -19.51 -16.24 -10.87
CA PRO A 452 -18.76 -16.95 -11.90
C PRO A 452 -17.92 -16.04 -12.82
N ALA A 453 -18.18 -14.73 -12.81
CA ALA A 453 -17.37 -13.76 -13.54
C ALA A 453 -16.11 -13.32 -12.79
N PHE A 454 -16.02 -13.58 -11.48
CA PHE A 454 -14.89 -13.12 -10.67
C PHE A 454 -13.58 -13.81 -11.06
N TYR A 455 -12.49 -13.04 -11.12
CA TYR A 455 -11.18 -13.51 -11.56
C TYR A 455 -10.74 -14.80 -10.85
N HIS A 456 -10.83 -14.85 -9.53
CA HIS A 456 -10.39 -16.02 -8.77
C HIS A 456 -11.25 -17.27 -9.01
N VAL A 457 -12.53 -17.09 -9.35
CA VAL A 457 -13.41 -18.19 -9.72
C VAL A 457 -13.05 -18.73 -11.12
N ARG A 458 -12.67 -17.85 -12.05
CA ARG A 458 -12.20 -18.24 -13.39
C ARG A 458 -10.78 -18.82 -13.40
N HIS A 459 -9.97 -18.45 -12.42
CA HIS A 459 -8.55 -18.82 -12.30
C HIS A 459 -8.26 -19.41 -10.91
N PRO A 460 -8.73 -20.64 -10.62
CA PRO A 460 -8.53 -21.26 -9.32
C PRO A 460 -7.03 -21.43 -9.00
N GLY A 461 -6.68 -21.36 -7.72
CA GLY A 461 -5.28 -21.47 -7.24
C GLY A 461 -4.48 -20.17 -7.26
N THR A 462 -5.07 -19.05 -7.70
CA THR A 462 -4.45 -17.71 -7.66
C THR A 462 -4.44 -17.10 -6.26
N TYR A 463 -5.31 -17.58 -5.36
CA TYR A 463 -5.45 -17.10 -4.00
C TYR A 463 -5.60 -18.30 -3.04
N ALA A 464 -4.85 -18.31 -1.94
CA ALA A 464 -4.83 -19.41 -1.01
C ALA A 464 -6.12 -19.45 -0.18
N GLY A 465 -6.80 -20.60 -0.14
CA GLY A 465 -8.09 -20.72 0.56
C GLY A 465 -9.30 -20.19 -0.21
N ALA A 466 -9.15 -19.84 -1.50
CA ALA A 466 -10.30 -19.62 -2.38
C ALA A 466 -11.23 -20.85 -2.35
N PRO A 467 -12.56 -20.68 -2.16
CA PRO A 467 -13.49 -21.81 -2.17
C PRO A 467 -13.37 -22.59 -3.48
N GLN A 468 -13.12 -23.90 -3.38
CA GLN A 468 -13.22 -24.80 -4.53
C GLN A 468 -14.71 -24.94 -4.84
N LEU A 469 -15.20 -24.22 -5.85
CA LEU A 469 -16.57 -24.40 -6.29
C LEU A 469 -16.71 -25.78 -6.93
N ASN A 470 -17.40 -26.69 -6.23
CA ASN A 470 -17.85 -27.93 -6.85
C ASN A 470 -18.75 -27.56 -8.04
N LYS A 471 -18.35 -27.95 -9.27
CA LYS A 471 -19.09 -27.71 -10.53
C LYS A 471 -20.58 -28.07 -10.45
N ALA A 472 -20.97 -28.93 -9.51
CA ALA A 472 -22.33 -29.38 -9.27
C ALA A 472 -23.31 -28.34 -8.70
N THR A 473 -22.87 -27.13 -8.33
CA THR A 473 -23.76 -26.07 -7.79
C THR A 473 -23.99 -24.89 -8.74
N SER A 474 -23.60 -25.02 -10.00
CA SER A 474 -24.02 -24.10 -11.08
C SER A 474 -25.49 -24.31 -11.47
N GLY A 475 -26.39 -24.22 -10.49
CA GLY A 475 -27.82 -24.04 -10.73
C GLY A 475 -28.03 -22.64 -11.31
N ALA A 476 -28.64 -22.58 -12.50
CA ALA A 476 -29.02 -21.34 -13.16
C ALA A 476 -29.74 -20.37 -12.18
N PRO A 477 -29.55 -19.05 -12.30
CA PRO A 477 -30.27 -18.10 -11.47
C PRO A 477 -31.78 -18.27 -11.70
N ALA A 478 -32.53 -18.40 -10.60
CA ALA A 478 -33.98 -18.35 -10.63
C ALA A 478 -34.41 -17.02 -11.25
N ALA A 479 -35.25 -17.09 -12.28
CA ALA A 479 -35.87 -15.93 -12.89
C ALA A 479 -36.59 -15.09 -11.83
N VAL A 480 -36.31 -13.80 -11.79
CA VAL A 480 -37.05 -12.82 -10.99
C VAL A 480 -38.48 -12.74 -11.58
N PRO A 481 -39.56 -12.85 -10.78
CA PRO A 481 -40.91 -12.63 -11.29
C PRO A 481 -41.07 -11.16 -11.70
N GLN A 482 -41.76 -10.94 -12.83
CA GLN A 482 -42.02 -9.64 -13.46
C GLN A 482 -42.68 -8.61 -12.53
#